data_AF-A0A6D2C368-F1
#
_entry.id   AF-A0A6D2C368-F1
#
_cell.length_a   1.000
_cell.length_b   1.000
_cell.length_c   1.000
_cell.angle_alpha   90.00
_cell.angle_beta   90.00
_cell.angle_gamma   90.00
#
_symmetry.space_group_name_H-M   'P 1'
#
loop_
_entity.id
_entity.type
_entity.pdbx_description
1 polymer ?
#
loop_
_entity_poly.entity_id
_entity_poly.type
_entity_poly.pdbx_seq_one_letter_code
_entity_poly.pdbx_strand_id
1 'polypeptide(L)'
;MGIFLKGFLLSLSLIVAIGAQNAFIIKQGITRNYVFVVSGICFICDVILMGLGIFGVGEFLAKNKVLNLLIASAGILFVVYYGFISLKSAFFQ
;
A
#
# COMPACT_ATOMS: atom_id res chain seq x y z
N MET A 1 16.03 -18.10 11.81
CA MET A 1 14.67 -17.83 11.29
C MET A 1 14.40 -18.75 10.12
N GLY A 2 13.62 -19.83 10.32
CA GLY A 2 13.39 -20.84 9.28
C GLY A 2 12.73 -20.24 8.03
N ILE A 3 13.10 -20.75 6.86
CA ILE A 3 12.59 -20.31 5.54
C ILE A 3 11.05 -20.29 5.53
N PHE A 4 10.43 -21.25 6.21
CA PHE A 4 8.98 -21.33 6.41
C PHE A 4 8.41 -20.09 7.12
N LEU A 5 9.08 -19.60 8.18
CA LEU A 5 8.63 -18.42 8.93
C LEU A 5 8.77 -17.14 8.11
N LYS A 6 9.84 -17.02 7.29
CA LYS A 6 10.00 -15.91 6.37
C LYS A 6 8.91 -15.91 5.29
N GLY A 7 8.64 -17.07 4.67
CA GLY A 7 7.58 -17.21 3.69
C GLY A 7 6.21 -16.89 4.27
N PHE A 8 5.93 -17.39 5.47
CA PHE A 8 4.69 -17.10 6.20
C PHE A 8 4.51 -15.60 6.47
N LEU A 9 5.52 -14.94 7.05
CA LEU A 9 5.47 -13.50 7.35
C LEU A 9 5.34 -12.64 6.09
N LEU A 10 5.99 -13.03 4.99
CA LEU A 10 5.90 -12.32 3.71
C LEU A 10 4.48 -12.39 3.15
N SER A 11 3.89 -13.59 3.10
CA SER A 11 2.51 -13.80 2.63
C SER A 11 1.50 -13.08 3.52
N LEU A 12 1.72 -13.10 4.85
CA LEU A 12 0.89 -12.38 5.81
C LEU A 12 0.92 -10.88 5.56
N SER A 13 2.11 -10.31 5.33
CA SER A 13 2.30 -8.88 5.04
C SER A 13 1.62 -8.43 3.75
N LEU A 14 1.55 -9.30 2.73
CA LEU A 14 0.93 -9.00 1.43
C LEU A 14 -0.60 -8.99 1.49
N ILE A 15 -1.22 -9.75 2.39
CA ILE A 15 -2.68 -9.95 2.43
C ILE A 15 -3.35 -9.17 3.57
N VAL A 16 -2.70 -9.07 4.74
CA VAL A 16 -3.29 -8.43 5.93
C VAL A 16 -3.49 -6.93 5.73
N ALA A 17 -2.65 -6.28 4.93
CA ALA A 17 -2.81 -4.89 4.58
C ALA A 17 -3.89 -4.71 3.50
N ILE A 18 -5.16 -4.92 3.84
CA ILE A 18 -6.27 -4.49 2.98
C ILE A 18 -6.27 -2.96 2.98
N GLY A 19 -5.73 -2.36 1.92
CA GLY A 19 -5.70 -0.92 1.75
C GLY A 19 -7.10 -0.31 1.66
N ALA A 20 -7.22 0.98 2.00
CA ALA A 20 -8.48 1.71 1.97
C ALA A 20 -9.17 1.66 0.58
N GLN A 21 -8.39 1.66 -0.51
CA GLN A 21 -8.91 1.53 -1.87
C GLN A 21 -9.54 0.15 -2.13
N ASN A 22 -8.89 -0.94 -1.69
CA ASN A 22 -9.41 -2.29 -1.83
C ASN A 22 -10.66 -2.51 -0.96
N ALA A 23 -10.66 -1.99 0.27
CA ALA A 23 -11.84 -2.03 1.15
C ALA A 23 -13.04 -1.25 0.56
N PHE A 24 -12.78 -0.10 -0.06
CA PHE A 24 -13.81 0.70 -0.73
C PHE A 24 -14.40 -0.04 -1.94
N ILE A 25 -13.56 -0.67 -2.78
CA ILE A 25 -14.01 -1.49 -3.91
C ILE A 25 -14.86 -2.67 -3.42
N ILE A 26 -14.47 -3.34 -2.33
CA ILE A 26 -15.25 -4.44 -1.74
C ILE A 26 -16.62 -3.94 -1.25
N LYS A 27 -16.66 -2.80 -0.53
CA LYS A 27 -17.91 -2.19 -0.04
C LYS A 27 -18.85 -1.83 -1.19
N GLN A 28 -18.29 -1.27 -2.26
CA GLN A 28 -19.02 -0.93 -3.47
C GLN A 28 -19.49 -2.20 -4.21
N GLY A 29 -18.67 -3.25 -4.21
CA GLY A 29 -18.95 -4.62 -4.65
C GLY A 29 -20.20 -5.21 -4.01
N ILE A 30 -20.25 -5.15 -2.68
CA ILE A 30 -21.38 -5.65 -1.87
C ILE A 30 -22.65 -4.84 -2.15
N THR A 31 -22.52 -3.53 -2.36
CA THR A 31 -23.64 -2.63 -2.66
C THR A 31 -24.08 -2.69 -4.13
N ARG A 32 -23.42 -3.53 -4.96
CA ARG A 32 -23.68 -3.75 -6.41
C ARG A 32 -23.77 -2.48 -7.27
N ASN A 33 -23.23 -1.36 -6.80
CA ASN A 33 -23.28 -0.08 -7.50
C ASN A 33 -21.98 0.16 -8.27
N TYR A 34 -21.99 0.17 -9.60
CA TYR A 34 -20.87 0.65 -10.44
C TYR A 34 -19.48 0.04 -10.14
N VAL A 35 -19.42 -1.20 -9.68
CA VAL A 35 -18.18 -1.89 -9.23
C VAL A 35 -17.11 -1.89 -10.32
N PHE A 36 -17.49 -2.19 -11.56
CA PHE A 36 -16.57 -2.23 -12.70
C PHE A 36 -16.00 -0.85 -13.05
N VAL A 37 -16.79 0.21 -12.92
CA VAL A 37 -16.35 1.58 -13.21
C VAL A 37 -15.36 2.04 -12.14
N VAL A 38 -15.69 1.83 -10.87
CA VAL A 38 -14.81 2.19 -9.74
C VAL A 38 -13.50 1.40 -9.81
N SER A 39 -13.57 0.09 -10.06
CA SER A 39 -12.38 -0.75 -10.22
C SER A 39 -11.53 -0.33 -11.42
N GLY A 40 -12.15 0.00 -12.56
CA GLY A 40 -11.43 0.46 -13.75
C GLY A 40 -10.70 1.78 -13.52
N ILE A 41 -11.33 2.76 -12.86
CA ILE A 41 -10.69 4.03 -12.50
C ILE A 41 -9.53 3.79 -11.54
N CYS A 42 -9.72 2.97 -10.50
CA CYS A 42 -8.68 2.65 -9.53
C CYS A 42 -7.47 1.98 -10.20
N PHE A 43 -7.72 1.02 -11.08
CA PHE A 43 -6.68 0.34 -11.85
C PHE A 43 -5.87 1.32 -12.73
N ILE A 44 -6.55 2.22 -13.46
CA ILE A 44 -5.89 3.23 -14.29
C ILE A 44 -5.02 4.14 -13.41
N CYS A 45 -5.54 4.62 -12.28
CA CYS A 45 -4.78 5.44 -11.34
C CYS A 45 -3.54 4.72 -10.82
N ASP A 46 -3.66 3.45 -10.42
CA ASP A 46 -2.54 2.64 -9.93
C ASP A 46 -1.47 2.44 -11.00
N VAL A 47 -1.86 2.12 -12.23
CA VAL A 47 -0.91 1.97 -13.35
C VAL A 47 -0.18 3.27 -13.65
N ILE A 48 -0.90 4.40 -13.69
CA ILE A 48 -0.30 5.72 -13.94
C ILE A 48 0.66 6.10 -12.80
N LEU A 49 0.24 5.97 -11.55
CA LEU A 49 1.04 6.33 -10.38
C LEU A 49 2.28 5.43 -10.25
N MET A 50 2.14 4.11 -10.43
CA MET A 50 3.29 3.20 -10.46
C MET A 50 4.23 3.53 -11.61
N GLY A 51 3.70 3.78 -12.81
CA GLY A 51 4.51 4.17 -13.98
C GLY A 51 5.31 5.45 -13.72
N LEU A 52 4.65 6.52 -13.24
CA LEU A 52 5.31 7.78 -12.89
C LEU A 52 6.34 7.61 -11.76
N GLY A 53 6.04 6.76 -10.77
CA GLY A 53 6.97 6.46 -9.68
C GLY A 53 8.23 5.75 -10.18
N ILE A 54 8.08 4.71 -11.00
CA ILE A 54 9.18 3.90 -11.51
C ILE A 54 10.03 4.68 -12.52
N PHE A 55 9.40 5.28 -13.53
CA PHE A 55 10.11 5.96 -14.62
C PHE A 55 10.55 7.39 -14.26
N GLY A 56 9.85 8.08 -13.36
CA GLY A 56 10.19 9.44 -12.95
C GLY A 56 11.08 9.48 -11.71
N VAL A 57 10.56 8.95 -10.60
CA VAL A 57 11.18 9.10 -9.27
C VAL A 57 12.31 8.09 -9.06
N GLY A 58 12.20 6.88 -9.63
CA GLY A 58 13.17 5.78 -9.46
C GLY A 58 14.62 6.15 -9.84
N GLU A 59 14.83 6.73 -11.04
CA GLU A 59 16.16 7.19 -11.46
C GLU A 59 16.69 8.35 -10.60
N PHE A 60 15.80 9.25 -10.19
CA PHE A 60 16.18 10.42 -9.39
C PHE A 60 16.63 10.03 -7.98
N LEU A 61 15.95 9.05 -7.36
CA LEU A 61 16.34 8.49 -6.06
C LEU A 61 17.64 7.69 -6.15
N ALA A 62 17.92 7.01 -7.27
CA ALA A 62 19.14 6.24 -7.45
C ALA A 62 20.41 7.12 -7.44
N LYS A 63 20.31 8.38 -7.88
CA LYS A 63 21.45 9.32 -7.92
C LYS A 63 21.80 9.90 -6.56
N ASN A 64 20.84 10.02 -5.64
CA ASN A 64 21.04 10.68 -4.34
C ASN A 64 20.73 9.76 -3.16
N LYS A 65 21.78 9.17 -2.56
CA LYS A 65 21.67 8.26 -1.41
C LYS A 65 20.97 8.90 -0.20
N VAL A 66 21.21 10.20 0.06
CA VAL A 66 20.58 10.92 1.19
C VAL A 66 19.08 11.06 0.97
N LEU A 67 18.65 11.43 -0.25
CA LEU A 67 17.24 11.58 -0.58
C LEU A 67 16.49 10.25 -0.50
N ASN A 68 17.10 9.17 -1.00
CA ASN A 68 16.54 7.83 -0.89
C ASN A 68 16.37 7.41 0.59
N LEU A 69 17.37 7.63 1.44
CA LEU A 69 17.28 7.33 2.87
C LEU A 69 16.16 8.12 3.55
N LEU A 70 15.99 9.39 3.18
CA LEU A 70 15.00 10.28 3.78
C LEU A 70 13.57 9.91 3.36
N ILE A 71 13.36 9.55 2.09
CA ILE A 71 12.06 9.06 1.61
C ILE A 71 11.74 7.68 2.20
N ALA A 72 12.73 6.79 2.30
CA ALA A 72 12.55 5.48 2.91
C ALA A 72 12.21 5.59 4.40
N SER A 73 12.91 6.45 5.15
CA SER A 73 12.62 6.67 6.58
C SER A 73 11.26 7.33 6.79
N ALA A 74 10.88 8.29 5.94
CA ALA A 74 9.54 8.88 5.94
C ALA A 74 8.46 7.83 5.65
N GLY A 75 8.69 6.93 4.68
CA GLY A 75 7.78 5.83 4.37
C GLY A 75 7.61 4.86 5.55
N ILE A 76 8.70 4.49 6.22
CA ILE A 76 8.66 3.65 7.43
C ILE A 76 7.85 4.35 8.53
N LEU A 77 8.14 5.63 8.82
CA LEU A 77 7.40 6.41 9.81
C LEU A 77 5.91 6.47 9.49
N PHE A 78 5.56 6.71 8.23
CA PHE A 78 4.18 6.76 7.78
C PHE A 78 3.46 5.42 7.97
N VAL A 79 4.07 4.31 7.57
CA VAL A 79 3.48 2.96 7.72
C VAL A 79 3.33 2.60 9.20
N VAL A 80 4.33 2.89 10.03
CA VAL A 80 4.26 2.63 11.49
C VAL A 80 3.16 3.47 12.13
N TYR A 81 3.06 4.75 11.78
CA TYR A 81 2.01 5.63 12.30
C TYR A 81 0.61 5.17 11.87
N TYR A 82 0.43 4.85 10.59
CA TYR A 82 -0.84 4.36 10.07
C TYR A 82 -1.23 3.00 10.68
N GLY A 83 -0.27 2.09 10.82
CA GLY A 83 -0.46 0.81 11.52
C GLY A 83 -0.90 1.02 12.97
N PHE A 84 -0.30 1.97 13.68
CA PHE A 84 -0.71 2.33 15.04
C PHE A 84 -2.14 2.90 15.09
N ILE A 85 -2.51 3.77 14.15
CA ILE A 85 -3.89 4.27 14.02
C ILE A 85 -4.88 3.13 13.78
N SER A 86 -4.55 2.23 12.86
CA SER A 86 -5.40 1.09 12.54
C SER A 86 -5.59 0.16 13.74
N LEU A 87 -4.50 -0.12 14.48
CA LEU A 87 -4.55 -0.91 15.71
C LEU A 87 -5.40 -0.23 16.78
N LYS A 88 -5.23 1.08 16.98
CA LYS A 88 -6.07 1.87 17.88
C LYS A 88 -7.55 1.83 17.48
N SER A 89 -7.85 1.96 16.19
CA SER A 89 -9.22 1.89 15.67
C SER A 89 -9.83 0.52 15.89
N ALA A 90 -9.07 -0.57 15.79
CA ALA A 90 -9.58 -1.92 16.00
C ALA A 90 -9.80 -2.26 17.49
N PHE A 91 -8.96 -1.73 18.39
CA PHE A 91 -9.09 -1.95 19.84
C PHE A 91 -10.07 -1.01 20.53
N PHE A 92 -10.33 0.16 19.95
CA PHE A 92 -11.25 1.18 20.51
C PHE A 92 -12.56 1.26 19.72
N GLN A 93 -12.97 0.16 19.08
CA GLN A 93 -14.24 -0.01 18.39
C GLN A 93 -15.07 -1.12 19.03
#